data_AF-A0A6B2UHE3-F1
#
_entry.id   AF-A0A6B2UHE3-F1
#
_cell.length_a   1.000
_cell.length_b   1.000
_cell.length_c   1.000
_cell.angle_alpha   90.00
_cell.angle_beta   90.00
_cell.angle_gamma   90.00
#
_symmetry.space_group_name_H-M   'P 1'
#
loop_
_entity.id
_entity.type
_entity.pdbx_description
1 polymer ?
#
loop_
_entity_poly.entity_id
_entity_poly.type
_entity_poly.pdbx_seq_one_letter_code
_entity_poly.pdbx_strand_id
1 'polypeptide(L)'
;AATAAALPRFAPVASVREAAAPDGAAATEQLTKLLPAGERPSGSRHWQLGKDAGGRLLLAGGKGEVTVNLQRDFAYSDVAARTKDMEKDLAGKAAQRKPADQRPLTKEEARAQAEQTAPKKLVKPDKAALRRIYSCATLKSTTEDLRSCTTANLPDGSLVLRYETRTGSLITRTADVLRPDATRVVVTASNAKDTKHGPADLATPPLNLAALAKIAGNPAWNK
;
A
#
# COMPACT_ATOMS: atom_id res chain seq x y z
N ALA A 1 -12.58 -23.28 14.57
CA ALA A 1 -11.30 -22.66 14.17
C ALA A 1 -11.57 -21.79 12.95
N ALA A 2 -11.19 -20.52 12.95
CA ALA A 2 -11.33 -19.67 11.76
C ALA A 2 -10.33 -20.15 10.70
N THR A 3 -10.84 -20.63 9.56
CA THR A 3 -10.01 -21.07 8.44
C THR A 3 -9.18 -19.90 7.94
N ALA A 4 -7.86 -20.06 7.89
CA ALA A 4 -6.99 -19.04 7.31
C ALA A 4 -7.36 -18.82 5.83
N ALA A 5 -7.42 -17.56 5.40
CA ALA A 5 -7.71 -17.24 4.01
C ALA A 5 -6.65 -17.86 3.08
N ALA A 6 -7.11 -18.42 1.96
CA ALA A 6 -6.23 -19.06 0.98
C ALA A 6 -5.58 -18.01 0.07
N LEU A 7 -4.34 -18.26 -0.34
CA LEU A 7 -3.75 -17.48 -1.43
C LEU A 7 -4.51 -17.72 -2.74
N PRO A 8 -4.63 -16.71 -3.62
CA PRO A 8 -5.22 -16.89 -4.94
C PRO A 8 -4.51 -17.99 -5.72
N ARG A 9 -5.28 -18.70 -6.54
CA ARG A 9 -4.70 -19.56 -7.58
C ARG A 9 -4.33 -18.65 -8.76
N PHE A 10 -3.04 -18.40 -8.93
CA PHE A 10 -2.58 -17.50 -9.98
C PHE A 10 -2.84 -18.09 -11.37
N ALA A 11 -3.37 -17.26 -12.28
CA ALA A 11 -3.52 -17.62 -13.67
C ALA A 11 -2.13 -17.69 -14.35
N PRO A 12 -1.94 -18.59 -15.34
CA PRO A 12 -0.73 -18.61 -16.14
C PRO A 12 -0.56 -17.27 -16.89
N VAL A 13 0.68 -16.78 -16.97
CA VAL A 13 1.04 -15.44 -17.46
C VAL A 13 0.56 -15.17 -18.90
N ALA A 14 0.36 -16.21 -19.70
CA ALA A 14 -0.08 -16.09 -21.11
C ALA A 14 -1.53 -15.60 -21.29
N SER A 15 -2.32 -15.46 -20.22
CA SER A 15 -3.75 -15.11 -20.31
C SER A 15 -4.07 -13.67 -19.90
N VAL A 16 -3.10 -12.91 -19.40
CA VAL A 16 -3.32 -11.52 -19.00
C VAL A 16 -3.09 -10.63 -20.22
N ARG A 17 -4.17 -10.20 -20.88
CA ARG A 17 -4.08 -9.08 -21.82
C ARG A 17 -3.55 -7.88 -21.04
N GLU A 18 -2.50 -7.26 -21.57
CA GLU A 18 -1.98 -5.99 -21.08
C GLU A 18 -3.05 -4.92 -21.31
N ALA A 19 -3.96 -4.77 -20.34
CA ALA A 19 -4.95 -3.71 -20.34
C ALA A 19 -4.18 -2.38 -20.17
N ALA A 20 -4.60 -1.29 -20.80
CA ALA A 20 -3.91 0.00 -20.59
C ALA A 20 -4.17 0.47 -19.14
N ALA A 21 -3.21 1.08 -18.45
CA ALA A 21 -3.52 1.67 -17.14
C ALA A 21 -4.58 2.76 -17.36
N PRO A 22 -5.64 2.85 -16.54
CA PRO A 22 -6.59 3.95 -16.66
C PRO A 22 -5.83 5.27 -16.54
N ASP A 23 -6.13 6.25 -17.40
CA ASP A 23 -5.60 7.59 -17.21
C ASP A 23 -6.04 8.16 -15.85
N GLY A 24 -5.30 9.14 -15.33
CA GLY A 24 -5.51 9.63 -13.97
C GLY A 24 -6.91 10.23 -13.77
N ALA A 25 -7.54 10.74 -14.83
CA ALA A 25 -8.89 11.27 -14.79
C ALA A 25 -9.93 10.15 -14.71
N ALA A 26 -9.81 9.11 -15.53
CA ALA A 26 -10.67 7.94 -15.52
C ALA A 26 -10.57 7.20 -14.18
N ALA A 27 -9.37 7.09 -13.61
CA ALA A 27 -9.18 6.49 -12.29
C ALA A 27 -9.75 7.35 -11.15
N THR A 28 -9.70 8.69 -11.26
CA THR A 28 -10.39 9.63 -10.35
C THR A 28 -11.90 9.44 -10.41
N GLU A 29 -12.45 9.42 -11.62
CA GLU A 29 -13.88 9.28 -11.86
C GLU A 29 -14.37 7.92 -11.36
N GLN A 30 -13.62 6.86 -11.65
CA GLN A 30 -13.91 5.52 -11.17
C GLN A 30 -13.91 5.48 -9.64
N LEU A 31 -12.89 6.04 -8.98
CA LEU A 31 -12.85 6.08 -7.52
C LEU A 31 -14.03 6.88 -6.95
N THR A 32 -14.37 8.01 -7.57
CA THR A 32 -15.53 8.84 -7.18
C THR A 32 -16.84 8.06 -7.26
N LYS A 33 -17.05 7.27 -8.33
CA LYS A 33 -18.22 6.39 -8.49
C LYS A 33 -18.29 5.26 -7.46
N LEU A 34 -17.15 4.88 -6.88
CA LEU A 34 -17.06 3.80 -5.89
C LEU A 34 -17.19 4.28 -4.45
N LEU A 35 -17.23 5.60 -4.21
CA LEU A 35 -17.44 6.15 -2.88
C LEU A 35 -18.85 5.82 -2.37
N PRO A 36 -19.02 5.56 -1.06
CA PRO A 36 -20.33 5.41 -0.45
C PRO A 36 -21.21 6.66 -0.67
N ALA A 37 -22.53 6.47 -0.67
CA ALA A 37 -23.47 7.59 -0.75
C ALA A 37 -23.21 8.60 0.38
N GLY A 38 -23.10 9.88 0.02
CA GLY A 38 -22.79 10.98 0.96
C GLY A 38 -21.32 11.38 0.99
N GLU A 39 -20.40 10.52 0.55
CA GLU A 39 -18.99 10.88 0.41
C GLU A 39 -18.76 11.57 -0.93
N ARG A 40 -18.33 12.84 -0.89
CA ARG A 40 -18.00 13.61 -2.08
C ARG A 40 -16.52 14.01 -2.06
N PRO A 41 -15.81 13.88 -3.20
CA PRO A 41 -14.48 14.44 -3.31
C PRO A 41 -14.52 15.94 -3.07
N SER A 42 -13.68 16.43 -2.17
CA SER A 42 -13.43 17.86 -1.97
C SER A 42 -12.24 18.36 -2.79
N GLY A 43 -11.62 17.46 -3.58
CA GLY A 43 -10.50 17.73 -4.47
C GLY A 43 -9.68 16.47 -4.79
N SER A 44 -8.90 16.52 -5.86
CA SER A 44 -7.87 15.53 -6.19
C SER A 44 -6.50 16.20 -6.08
N ARG A 45 -5.48 15.45 -5.62
CA ARG A 45 -4.12 16.03 -5.49
C ARG A 45 -3.06 15.39 -6.37
N HIS A 46 -3.22 14.14 -6.81
CA HIS A 46 -2.19 13.48 -7.61
C HIS A 46 -2.68 12.17 -8.20
N TRP A 47 -2.33 11.91 -9.46
CA TRP A 47 -2.37 10.58 -10.07
C TRP A 47 -1.02 10.30 -10.72
N GLN A 48 -0.42 9.16 -10.37
CA GLN A 48 0.75 8.62 -11.05
C GLN A 48 0.30 7.53 -12.02
N LEU A 49 0.82 7.59 -13.24
CA LEU A 49 0.61 6.63 -14.30
C LEU A 49 1.83 5.70 -14.42
N GLY A 50 1.61 4.47 -14.88
CA GLY A 50 2.67 3.49 -15.13
C GLY A 50 2.37 2.12 -14.53
N LYS A 51 3.42 1.31 -14.33
CA LYS A 51 3.33 -0.04 -13.77
C LYS A 51 2.78 -0.06 -12.32
N ASP A 52 3.05 1.01 -11.58
CA ASP A 52 2.45 1.35 -10.30
C ASP A 52 1.56 2.58 -10.53
N ALA A 53 0.30 2.35 -10.90
CA ALA A 53 -0.67 3.41 -11.10
C ALA A 53 -1.36 3.71 -9.76
N GLY A 54 -1.54 4.98 -9.41
CA GLY A 54 -2.13 5.30 -8.11
C GLY A 54 -2.61 6.72 -8.00
N GLY A 55 -3.56 6.94 -7.12
CA GLY A 55 -4.27 8.20 -6.99
C GLY A 55 -4.63 8.54 -5.57
N ARG A 56 -4.74 9.85 -5.32
CA ARG A 56 -5.13 10.42 -4.03
C ARG A 56 -6.37 11.29 -4.21
N LEU A 57 -7.41 11.00 -3.44
CA LEU A 57 -8.60 11.83 -3.27
C LEU A 57 -8.69 12.38 -1.84
N LEU A 58 -9.16 13.61 -1.73
CA LEU A 58 -9.53 14.19 -0.44
C LEU A 58 -11.04 14.10 -0.26
N LEU A 59 -11.47 13.70 0.92
CA LEU A 59 -12.87 13.57 1.34
C LEU A 59 -13.17 14.48 2.54
N ALA A 60 -14.45 14.54 2.93
CA ALA A 60 -14.92 15.25 4.11
C ALA A 60 -14.43 16.72 4.17
N GLY A 61 -14.56 17.45 3.06
CA GLY A 61 -14.14 18.85 2.97
C GLY A 61 -12.62 19.05 3.06
N GLY A 62 -11.83 18.04 2.73
CA GLY A 62 -10.37 18.11 2.69
C GLY A 62 -9.69 17.64 3.96
N LYS A 63 -10.46 17.07 4.90
CA LYS A 63 -9.98 16.62 6.22
C LYS A 63 -9.72 15.11 6.28
N GLY A 64 -10.20 14.36 5.30
CA GLY A 64 -9.90 12.94 5.15
C GLY A 64 -9.17 12.68 3.85
N GLU A 65 -8.33 11.66 3.83
CA GLU A 65 -7.62 11.22 2.64
C GLU A 65 -8.06 9.79 2.28
N VAL A 66 -8.21 9.52 0.99
CA VAL A 66 -8.28 8.17 0.43
C VAL A 66 -7.24 8.03 -0.68
N THR A 67 -6.44 6.97 -0.63
CA THR A 67 -5.50 6.63 -1.69
C THR A 67 -5.80 5.27 -2.28
N VAL A 68 -5.54 5.13 -3.57
CA VAL A 68 -5.55 3.86 -4.30
C VAL A 68 -4.18 3.67 -4.92
N ASN A 69 -3.59 2.49 -4.76
CA ASN A 69 -2.38 2.06 -5.43
C ASN A 69 -2.65 0.73 -6.13
N LEU A 70 -2.51 0.74 -7.45
CA LEU A 70 -2.65 -0.38 -8.37
C LEU A 70 -1.26 -0.81 -8.83
N GLN A 71 -0.86 -2.02 -8.46
CA GLN A 71 0.40 -2.62 -8.87
C GLN A 71 0.12 -3.78 -9.80
N ARG A 72 0.43 -3.61 -11.09
CA ARG A 72 0.36 -4.70 -12.07
C ARG A 72 1.65 -5.51 -12.02
N ASP A 73 1.51 -6.82 -12.23
CA ASP A 73 2.61 -7.77 -12.04
C ASP A 73 3.29 -7.59 -10.69
N PHE A 74 2.49 -7.63 -9.61
CA PHE A 74 2.98 -7.33 -8.26
C PHE A 74 4.27 -8.11 -7.97
N ALA A 75 5.36 -7.36 -7.91
CA ALA A 75 6.69 -7.82 -7.58
C ALA A 75 7.15 -7.02 -6.37
N TYR A 76 7.86 -7.68 -5.46
CA TYR A 76 8.37 -7.04 -4.25
C TYR A 76 9.88 -6.91 -4.34
N SER A 77 10.46 -5.91 -3.67
CA SER A 77 11.88 -5.99 -3.35
C SER A 77 12.07 -7.15 -2.37
N ASP A 78 13.08 -7.98 -2.59
CA ASP A 78 13.28 -9.21 -1.82
C ASP A 78 13.08 -8.98 -0.30
N VAL A 79 12.19 -9.75 0.35
CA VAL A 79 11.76 -9.49 1.75
C VAL A 79 12.94 -9.59 2.73
N ALA A 80 14.00 -10.31 2.34
CA ALA A 80 15.29 -10.32 3.04
C ALA A 80 15.91 -8.91 3.17
N ALA A 81 15.69 -8.03 2.18
CA ALA A 81 16.17 -6.65 2.21
C ALA A 81 15.39 -5.80 3.22
N ARG A 82 14.07 -5.98 3.39
CA ARG A 82 13.31 -5.21 4.40
C ARG A 82 13.75 -5.52 5.83
N THR A 83 14.07 -6.77 6.15
CA THR A 83 14.52 -7.13 7.51
C THR A 83 15.89 -6.51 7.79
N LYS A 84 16.84 -6.63 6.85
CA LYS A 84 18.17 -6.01 6.96
C LYS A 84 18.14 -4.49 6.96
N ASP A 85 17.33 -3.88 6.10
CA ASP A 85 17.21 -2.42 6.00
C ASP A 85 16.50 -1.84 7.22
N MET A 86 15.51 -2.54 7.78
CA MET A 86 14.81 -2.12 8.99
C MET A 86 15.69 -2.31 10.23
N GLU A 87 16.49 -3.38 10.31
CA GLU A 87 17.54 -3.54 11.32
C GLU A 87 18.64 -2.46 11.20
N LYS A 88 19.05 -2.11 9.97
CA LYS A 88 20.01 -1.02 9.72
C LYS A 88 19.43 0.36 10.04
N ASP A 89 18.18 0.64 9.72
CA ASP A 89 17.50 1.90 10.02
C ASP A 89 17.26 2.07 11.53
N LEU A 90 17.02 0.96 12.25
CA LEU A 90 16.94 0.95 13.72
C LEU A 90 18.33 1.15 14.36
N ALA A 91 19.39 0.60 13.78
CA ALA A 91 20.78 0.82 14.22
C ALA A 91 21.32 2.22 13.83
N GLY A 92 20.86 2.80 12.72
CA GLY A 92 21.33 4.07 12.16
C GLY A 92 20.68 5.32 12.77
N LYS A 93 19.55 5.19 13.47
CA LYS A 93 18.89 6.32 14.16
C LYS A 93 19.67 6.89 15.34
N ALA A 94 20.80 6.29 15.74
CA ALA A 94 21.73 6.87 16.70
C ALA A 94 22.72 7.88 16.09
N ALA A 95 22.74 8.09 14.77
CA ALA A 95 23.74 8.94 14.12
C ALA A 95 23.20 9.82 12.98
N GLN A 96 22.09 10.54 13.20
CA GLN A 96 21.80 11.72 12.36
C GLN A 96 22.62 12.91 12.84
N ARG A 97 23.84 13.04 12.33
CA ARG A 97 24.61 14.30 12.39
C ARG A 97 24.03 15.32 11.40
N LYS A 98 23.94 16.58 11.86
CA LYS A 98 23.51 17.75 11.08
C LYS A 98 24.33 17.92 9.77
N PRO A 99 23.75 18.51 8.71
CA PRO A 99 24.45 18.82 7.48
C PRO A 99 25.27 20.11 7.64
N ALA A 100 26.55 19.98 7.99
CA ALA A 100 27.58 20.99 7.77
C ALA A 100 28.90 20.23 7.59
N ASP A 101 29.69 20.59 6.58
CA ASP A 101 30.93 19.96 6.11
C ASP A 101 30.80 18.69 5.26
N GLN A 102 30.60 18.88 3.95
CA GLN A 102 30.85 17.84 2.96
C GLN A 102 32.35 17.78 2.63
N ARG A 103 33.09 16.88 3.30
CA ARG A 103 34.36 16.37 2.76
C ARG A 103 34.02 15.42 1.59
N PRO A 104 34.80 15.40 0.50
CA PRO A 104 34.63 14.40 -0.55
C PRO A 104 34.64 12.99 0.04
N LEU A 105 33.61 12.22 -0.32
CA LEU A 105 33.46 10.82 0.06
C LEU A 105 34.67 10.03 -0.41
N THR A 106 35.20 9.18 0.46
CA THR A 106 36.18 8.19 0.04
C THR A 106 35.55 7.21 -0.96
N LYS A 107 36.38 6.55 -1.77
CA LYS A 107 35.92 5.57 -2.77
C LYS A 107 35.10 4.43 -2.14
N GLU A 108 35.37 4.10 -0.88
CA GLU A 108 34.66 3.07 -0.12
C GLU A 108 33.29 3.56 0.38
N GLU A 109 33.20 4.79 0.87
CA GLU A 109 31.93 5.42 1.25
C GLU A 109 31.03 5.67 0.02
N ALA A 110 31.62 6.07 -1.10
CA ALA A 110 30.90 6.22 -2.37
C ALA A 110 30.40 4.87 -2.89
N ARG A 111 31.16 3.79 -2.71
CA ARG A 111 30.72 2.43 -3.06
C ARG A 111 29.62 1.94 -2.13
N ALA A 112 29.73 2.18 -0.83
CA ALA A 112 28.71 1.84 0.15
C ALA A 112 27.42 2.63 -0.04
N GLN A 113 27.50 3.90 -0.47
CA GLN A 113 26.35 4.70 -0.90
C GLN A 113 25.79 4.19 -2.22
N ALA A 114 26.63 3.90 -3.21
CA ALA A 114 26.20 3.34 -4.49
C ALA A 114 25.44 2.03 -4.33
N GLU A 115 25.88 1.16 -3.42
CA GLU A 115 25.22 -0.11 -3.08
C GLU A 115 23.89 0.09 -2.33
N GLN A 116 23.77 1.15 -1.52
CA GLN A 116 22.49 1.56 -0.91
C GLN A 116 21.51 2.18 -1.93
N THR A 117 22.04 2.82 -2.98
CA THR A 117 21.24 3.43 -4.06
C THR A 117 21.01 2.51 -5.26
N ALA A 118 21.62 1.32 -5.27
CA ALA A 118 21.48 0.38 -6.37
C ALA A 118 20.01 -0.08 -6.49
N PRO A 119 19.45 -0.16 -7.71
CA PRO A 119 18.07 -0.57 -7.90
C PRO A 119 17.88 -2.00 -7.37
N LYS A 120 17.13 -2.12 -6.26
CA LYS A 120 16.75 -3.41 -5.68
C LYS A 120 16.00 -4.20 -6.74
N LYS A 121 16.54 -5.37 -7.11
CA LYS A 121 15.90 -6.25 -8.09
C LYS A 121 14.50 -6.62 -7.59
N LEU A 122 13.46 -6.25 -8.34
CA LEU A 122 12.09 -6.64 -8.07
C LEU A 122 11.96 -8.15 -8.35
N VAL A 123 11.56 -8.92 -7.35
CA VAL A 123 11.36 -10.37 -7.43
C VAL A 123 9.86 -10.64 -7.30
N LYS A 124 9.31 -11.51 -8.17
CA LYS A 124 7.92 -11.97 -8.00
C LYS A 124 7.85 -12.76 -6.68
N PRO A 125 6.98 -12.39 -5.73
CA PRO A 125 6.93 -13.06 -4.44
C PRO A 125 6.49 -14.51 -4.61
N ASP A 126 7.23 -15.43 -4.01
CA ASP A 126 6.81 -16.83 -3.95
C ASP A 126 5.60 -17.03 -3.00
N LYS A 127 5.07 -18.25 -2.98
CA LYS A 127 3.91 -18.59 -2.14
C LYS A 127 4.17 -18.39 -0.64
N ALA A 128 5.40 -18.57 -0.17
CA ALA A 128 5.75 -18.39 1.24
C ALA A 128 5.82 -16.90 1.60
N ALA A 129 6.40 -16.08 0.72
CA ALA A 129 6.44 -14.63 0.84
C ALA A 129 5.02 -14.04 0.85
N LEU A 130 4.15 -14.46 -0.07
CA LEU A 130 2.76 -14.01 -0.11
C LEU A 130 1.99 -14.38 1.18
N ARG A 131 2.20 -15.60 1.71
CA ARG A 131 1.60 -15.99 3.00
C ARG A 131 2.03 -15.09 4.15
N ARG A 132 3.30 -14.66 4.19
CA ARG A 132 3.80 -13.73 5.20
C ARG A 132 3.20 -12.33 5.04
N ILE A 133 3.15 -11.81 3.80
CA ILE A 133 2.60 -10.48 3.51
C ILE A 133 1.11 -10.41 3.90
N TYR A 134 0.35 -11.46 3.59
CA TYR A 134 -1.10 -11.52 3.87
C TYR A 134 -1.43 -12.25 5.18
N SER A 135 -0.52 -12.22 6.16
CA SER A 135 -0.73 -12.81 7.49
C SER A 135 -0.96 -11.72 8.53
N CYS A 136 -2.10 -11.78 9.21
CA CYS A 136 -2.36 -10.91 10.37
C CYS A 136 -1.38 -11.16 11.52
N ALA A 137 -0.91 -12.40 11.69
CA ALA A 137 0.09 -12.71 12.72
C ALA A 137 1.43 -12.03 12.39
N THR A 138 1.85 -12.06 11.13
CA THR A 138 3.05 -11.38 10.66
C THR A 138 2.89 -9.87 10.83
N LEU A 139 1.77 -9.30 10.37
CA LEU A 139 1.50 -7.87 10.49
C LEU A 139 1.52 -7.41 11.95
N LYS A 140 0.92 -8.19 12.86
CA LYS A 140 0.94 -7.90 14.30
C LYS A 140 2.35 -7.92 14.88
N SER A 141 3.22 -8.82 14.41
CA SER A 141 4.62 -8.89 14.87
C SER A 141 5.50 -7.75 14.34
N THR A 142 5.13 -7.13 13.22
CA THR A 142 5.94 -6.08 12.56
C THR A 142 5.35 -4.68 12.66
N THR A 143 4.18 -4.52 13.31
CA THR A 143 3.46 -3.25 13.37
C THR A 143 2.85 -3.07 14.75
N GLU A 144 3.56 -2.34 15.61
CA GLU A 144 3.19 -2.12 17.01
C GLU A 144 1.82 -1.45 17.17
N ASP A 145 1.46 -0.57 16.24
CA ASP A 145 0.22 0.22 16.27
C ASP A 145 -0.99 -0.47 15.63
N LEU A 146 -0.91 -1.77 15.34
CA LEU A 146 -2.00 -2.54 14.72
C LEU A 146 -3.18 -2.69 15.70
N ARG A 147 -4.36 -2.21 15.29
CA ARG A 147 -5.60 -2.26 16.10
C ARG A 147 -6.55 -3.36 15.68
N SER A 148 -6.62 -3.62 14.38
CA SER A 148 -7.42 -4.71 13.84
C SER A 148 -6.75 -5.29 12.60
N CYS A 149 -6.97 -6.58 12.36
CA CYS A 149 -6.53 -7.23 11.13
C CYS A 149 -7.46 -8.40 10.83
N THR A 150 -7.88 -8.52 9.57
CA THR A 150 -8.63 -9.67 9.07
C THR A 150 -8.17 -10.01 7.66
N THR A 151 -8.24 -11.29 7.32
CA THR A 151 -8.00 -11.80 5.97
C THR A 151 -9.22 -12.58 5.51
N ALA A 152 -9.55 -12.49 4.22
CA ALA A 152 -10.67 -13.22 3.63
C ALA A 152 -10.45 -13.46 2.14
N ASN A 153 -11.08 -14.51 1.60
CA ASN A 153 -11.21 -14.68 0.16
C ASN A 153 -12.44 -13.94 -0.35
N LEU A 154 -12.31 -13.33 -1.53
CA LEU A 154 -13.41 -12.73 -2.28
C LEU A 154 -14.00 -13.77 -3.26
N PRO A 155 -15.25 -13.59 -3.72
CA PRO A 155 -15.91 -14.55 -4.62
C PRO A 155 -15.19 -14.78 -5.95
N ASP A 156 -14.38 -13.82 -6.41
CA ASP A 156 -13.57 -13.90 -7.62
C ASP A 156 -12.24 -14.66 -7.41
N GLY A 157 -12.01 -15.22 -6.22
CA GLY A 157 -10.79 -15.92 -5.86
C GLY A 157 -9.65 -14.99 -5.38
N SER A 158 -9.89 -13.68 -5.32
CA SER A 158 -8.95 -12.73 -4.75
C SER A 158 -8.80 -12.94 -3.24
N LEU A 159 -7.67 -12.49 -2.70
CA LEU A 159 -7.40 -12.44 -1.27
C LEU A 159 -7.41 -10.99 -0.81
N VAL A 160 -8.17 -10.69 0.24
CA VAL A 160 -8.18 -9.37 0.86
C VAL A 160 -7.59 -9.44 2.28
N LEU A 161 -6.64 -8.55 2.56
CA LEU A 161 -6.15 -8.21 3.90
C LEU A 161 -6.71 -6.85 4.28
N ARG A 162 -7.39 -6.76 5.42
CA ARG A 162 -7.96 -5.52 5.96
C ARG A 162 -7.37 -5.25 7.33
N TYR A 163 -6.88 -4.05 7.58
CA TYR A 163 -6.34 -3.71 8.87
C TYR A 163 -6.45 -2.22 9.19
N GLU A 164 -6.36 -1.90 10.47
CA GLU A 164 -6.31 -0.54 10.99
C GLU A 164 -5.06 -0.37 11.84
N THR A 165 -4.32 0.71 11.61
CA THR A 165 -3.23 1.16 12.48
C THR A 165 -3.61 2.48 13.14
N ARG A 166 -3.06 2.71 14.34
CA ARG A 166 -3.23 3.98 15.04
C ARG A 166 -1.97 4.41 15.75
N THR A 167 -1.42 5.53 15.28
CA THR A 167 -0.24 6.22 15.84
C THR A 167 -0.71 7.56 16.41
N GLY A 168 -0.78 7.67 17.74
CA GLY A 168 -1.38 8.83 18.40
C GLY A 168 -2.87 9.01 18.04
N SER A 169 -3.23 10.18 17.49
CA SER A 169 -4.59 10.46 16.98
C SER A 169 -4.79 10.05 15.52
N LEU A 170 -3.72 9.75 14.78
CA LEU A 170 -3.79 9.36 13.38
C LEU A 170 -4.29 7.91 13.29
N ILE A 171 -5.40 7.72 12.59
CA ILE A 171 -5.97 6.41 12.29
C ILE A 171 -5.85 6.20 10.78
N THR A 172 -5.26 5.08 10.39
CA THR A 172 -5.19 4.66 8.99
C THR A 172 -5.84 3.30 8.84
N ARG A 173 -6.77 3.19 7.90
CA ARG A 173 -7.42 1.95 7.50
C ARG A 173 -6.91 1.53 6.15
N THR A 174 -6.70 0.24 5.95
CA THR A 174 -6.18 -0.32 4.71
C THR A 174 -6.98 -1.55 4.30
N ALA A 175 -7.30 -1.63 3.01
CA ALA A 175 -7.67 -2.86 2.34
C ALA A 175 -6.67 -3.14 1.22
N ASP A 176 -6.05 -4.31 1.27
CA ASP A 176 -5.05 -4.78 0.31
C ASP A 176 -5.58 -6.04 -0.36
N VAL A 177 -5.83 -5.97 -1.67
CA VAL A 177 -6.41 -7.05 -2.46
C VAL A 177 -5.36 -7.59 -3.42
N LEU A 178 -5.08 -8.89 -3.32
CA LEU A 178 -4.30 -9.65 -4.30
C LEU A 178 -5.24 -10.48 -5.16
N ARG A 179 -5.16 -10.27 -6.47
CA ARG A 179 -6.00 -10.96 -7.45
C ARG A 179 -5.32 -12.19 -8.06
N PRO A 180 -6.09 -13.12 -8.65
CA PRO A 180 -5.56 -14.27 -9.39
C PRO A 180 -4.67 -13.91 -10.59
N ASP A 181 -4.81 -12.73 -11.17
CA ASP A 181 -4.00 -12.23 -12.29
C ASP A 181 -2.67 -11.58 -11.83
N ALA A 182 -2.33 -11.70 -10.53
CA ALA A 182 -1.19 -11.03 -9.89
C ALA A 182 -1.28 -9.50 -9.84
N THR A 183 -2.46 -8.92 -10.05
CA THR A 183 -2.74 -7.52 -9.76
C THR A 183 -2.92 -7.33 -8.25
N ARG A 184 -2.27 -6.32 -7.67
CA ARG A 184 -2.48 -5.90 -6.28
C ARG A 184 -3.11 -4.51 -6.24
N VAL A 185 -4.17 -4.37 -5.45
CA VAL A 185 -4.83 -3.07 -5.21
C VAL A 185 -4.86 -2.77 -3.73
N VAL A 186 -4.15 -1.72 -3.34
CA VAL A 186 -4.12 -1.21 -1.97
C VAL A 186 -4.94 0.06 -1.91
N VAL A 187 -5.96 0.09 -1.06
CA VAL A 187 -6.75 1.28 -0.78
C VAL A 187 -6.57 1.64 0.68
N THR A 188 -6.20 2.89 0.96
CA THR A 188 -6.08 3.39 2.32
C THR A 188 -6.99 4.58 2.55
N ALA A 189 -7.50 4.72 3.77
CA ALA A 189 -8.16 5.94 4.22
C ALA A 189 -7.60 6.37 5.57
N SER A 190 -7.39 7.68 5.72
CA SER A 190 -6.93 8.27 6.97
C SER A 190 -7.84 9.39 7.44
N ASN A 191 -7.79 9.67 8.74
CA ASN A 191 -8.50 10.79 9.37
C ASN A 191 -7.70 12.10 9.36
N ALA A 192 -6.72 12.21 8.46
CA ALA A 192 -5.89 13.39 8.29
C ALA A 192 -5.74 13.68 6.79
N LYS A 193 -5.59 14.96 6.46
CA LYS A 193 -5.29 15.42 5.10
C LYS A 193 -3.88 15.06 4.65
N ASP A 194 -2.94 15.01 5.60
CA ASP A 194 -1.55 14.64 5.36
C ASP A 194 -1.05 13.68 6.44
N THR A 195 -0.97 12.41 6.05
CA THR A 195 -0.47 11.30 6.89
C THR A 195 1.01 11.41 7.23
N LYS A 196 1.80 12.28 6.58
CA LYS A 196 3.24 12.45 6.84
C LYS A 196 3.57 13.56 7.85
N HIS A 197 2.73 14.60 7.90
CA HIS A 197 3.09 15.87 8.56
C HIS A 197 2.00 16.49 9.43
N GLY A 198 0.77 15.95 9.45
CA GLY A 198 -0.37 16.57 10.12
C GLY A 198 -0.93 15.76 11.31
N PRO A 199 -1.51 16.43 12.33
CA PRO A 199 -2.39 15.77 13.28
C PRO A 199 -3.67 15.26 12.59
N ALA A 200 -4.50 14.51 13.32
CA ALA A 200 -5.80 14.09 12.80
C ALA A 200 -6.74 15.30 12.63
N ASP A 201 -7.34 15.43 11.46
CA ASP A 201 -8.33 16.48 11.13
C ASP A 201 -9.78 15.99 11.37
N LEU A 202 -9.97 14.68 11.50
CA LEU A 202 -11.25 14.01 11.78
C LEU A 202 -11.11 13.05 12.97
N ALA A 203 -12.22 12.80 13.66
CA ALA A 203 -12.28 11.80 14.73
C ALA A 203 -12.02 10.37 14.20
N THR A 204 -12.46 10.07 12.98
CA THR A 204 -12.27 8.76 12.32
C THR A 204 -12.05 8.92 10.82
N PRO A 205 -11.40 7.95 10.15
CA PRO A 205 -11.24 7.98 8.70
C PRO A 205 -12.59 8.00 7.98
N PRO A 206 -12.70 8.66 6.82
CA PRO A 206 -13.96 8.83 6.09
C PRO A 206 -14.53 7.49 5.61
N LEU A 207 -13.67 6.50 5.33
CA LEU A 207 -14.09 5.18 4.90
C LEU A 207 -13.78 4.12 5.96
N ASN A 208 -14.70 3.17 6.13
CA ASN A 208 -14.48 1.97 6.95
C ASN A 208 -13.84 0.84 6.14
N LEU A 209 -13.36 -0.22 6.83
CA LEU A 209 -12.66 -1.33 6.18
C LEU A 209 -13.51 -2.09 5.14
N ALA A 210 -14.83 -2.14 5.32
CA ALA A 210 -15.72 -2.78 4.36
C ALA A 210 -15.86 -1.97 3.06
N ALA A 211 -16.00 -0.65 3.17
CA ALA A 211 -16.00 0.26 2.02
C ALA A 211 -14.66 0.21 1.26
N LEU A 212 -13.53 0.23 1.98
CA LEU A 212 -12.21 0.08 1.37
C LEU A 212 -12.06 -1.24 0.62
N ALA A 213 -12.49 -2.36 1.22
CA ALA A 213 -12.45 -3.67 0.56
C ALA A 213 -13.33 -3.73 -0.69
N LYS A 214 -14.50 -3.08 -0.68
CA LYS A 214 -15.39 -2.97 -1.85
C LYS A 214 -14.75 -2.16 -2.97
N ILE A 215 -14.08 -1.05 -2.64
CA ILE A 215 -13.34 -0.23 -3.61
C ILE A 215 -12.18 -1.07 -4.17
N ALA A 216 -11.34 -1.64 -3.31
CA ALA A 216 -10.16 -2.41 -3.71
C ALA A 216 -10.52 -3.65 -4.56
N GLY A 217 -11.61 -4.34 -4.21
CA GLY A 217 -12.09 -5.52 -4.93
C GLY A 217 -12.89 -5.21 -6.20
N ASN A 218 -13.04 -3.94 -6.59
CA ASN A 218 -13.88 -3.60 -7.74
C ASN A 218 -13.25 -4.07 -9.07
N PRO A 219 -14.01 -4.72 -9.98
CA PRO A 219 -13.47 -5.20 -11.25
C PRO A 219 -13.08 -4.07 -12.22
N ALA A 220 -13.47 -2.82 -11.98
CA ALA A 220 -13.06 -1.69 -12.82
C ALA A 220 -11.54 -1.45 -12.84
N TRP A 221 -10.82 -1.98 -11.85
CA TRP A 221 -9.35 -1.94 -11.82
C TRP A 221 -8.67 -2.94 -12.77
N ASN A 222 -9.44 -3.81 -13.43
CA ASN A 222 -8.92 -4.82 -14.38
C ASN A 222 -8.90 -4.33 -15.84
N LYS A 223 -9.27 -3.06 -16.07
CA LYS A 223 -9.36 -2.44 -17.39
C LYS A 223 -8.04 -1.83 -17.83
#